data_AF-A0A955XCI4-F1
#
_entry.id   AF-A0A955XCI4-F1
#
_cell.length_a   1.000
_cell.length_b   1.000
_cell.length_c   1.000
_cell.angle_alpha   90.00
_cell.angle_beta   90.00
_cell.angle_gamma   90.00
#
_symmetry.space_group_name_H-M   'P 1'
#
loop_
_entity.id
_entity.type
_entity.pdbx_description
1 polymer ?
#
loop_
_entity_poly.entity_id
_entity_poly.type
_entity_poly.pdbx_seq_one_letter_code
_entity_poly.pdbx_strand_id
1 'polypeptide(L)'
;MQIQRVVSRTETYTTQETRTGTRSDGAGGTETYSYTEDVQRLRVVNDVVTEEVPDPVPPQDKLLEEQDWAAEELAEPEEPEEPVDPMTGEEAIRVLDRDFEVFDGAGAFIGWTDGKVSERDLRVVAENADDKFTAEQQEAAQVLLDSPTYRNFLDVGTDDGVDGIITREGVDSAVAAIASGSYLDELFDTAAGLGGRDGYIGGADVRAVLADSGLPQEMKDALSLILESSEAGEDLHAVIGALDASEIADASALMQTPAYAALSDAQRRLVADAFRDSGGAAAAELRTLLESPEFQAGGAAEQEAALSRVALLNSTEFAALPTSDQDLIRATLAGADVADLAVAGDLLSLIQNPNFAGLPADTQTAILSQASNYPDSRAVANLERMVDQQWFRDQDLADQQRSAKLVAHMSADDTGDRDIIENTLDRFLAPDADYKLRWLPIAADPGNVTLGYASGDTLTLNEDLVPADNNPVGTGMDARVIENTSAHEVSHLVNGDTPSQTFEYLNEEYRAWYVGYEAQNGRPPSNQEAMDRWEYFLNPGGGYADYAQGITGGGPGGADIPGALDKPEEAEQIFALLSELSGLEVTDANYLAVMADPSTWTTTPSDPASDDVFPATDDLDN
;
A
#
# COMPACT_ATOMS: atom_id res chain seq x y z
N MET A 1 41.63 -13.32 20.57
CA MET A 1 40.41 -12.48 20.65
C MET A 1 39.23 -13.41 20.44
N GLN A 2 38.18 -13.38 21.26
CA GLN A 2 36.99 -14.22 21.07
C GLN A 2 35.95 -13.43 20.28
N ILE A 3 35.48 -13.99 19.15
CA ILE A 3 34.41 -13.40 18.34
C ILE A 3 33.17 -14.28 18.54
N GLN A 4 32.05 -13.65 18.88
CA GLN A 4 30.75 -14.31 18.93
C GLN A 4 30.06 -14.09 17.59
N ARG A 5 29.70 -15.18 16.92
CA ARG A 5 28.93 -15.16 15.68
C ARG A 5 27.55 -15.77 15.95
N VAL A 6 26.50 -15.06 15.58
CA VAL A 6 25.14 -15.60 15.57
C VAL A 6 24.97 -16.41 14.29
N VAL A 7 24.58 -17.67 14.42
CA VAL A 7 24.26 -18.56 13.30
C VAL A 7 22.78 -18.87 13.37
N SER A 8 22.05 -18.46 12.35
CA SER A 8 20.62 -18.73 12.19
C SER A 8 20.42 -20.06 11.47
N ARG A 9 19.53 -20.90 11.98
CA ARG A 9 19.06 -22.10 11.27
C ARG A 9 17.54 -22.16 11.25
N THR A 10 16.98 -22.66 10.17
CA THR A 10 15.53 -22.82 10.02
C THR A 10 15.13 -24.24 10.43
N GLU A 11 14.21 -24.34 11.38
CA GLU A 11 13.63 -25.61 11.83
C GLU A 11 12.17 -25.72 11.38
N THR A 12 11.79 -26.87 10.80
CA THR A 12 10.40 -27.18 10.48
C THR A 12 9.72 -27.83 11.68
N TYR A 13 8.53 -27.35 12.04
CA TYR A 13 7.68 -27.96 13.06
C TYR A 13 6.24 -28.08 12.56
N THR A 14 5.52 -29.08 13.06
CA THR A 14 4.14 -29.35 12.68
C THR A 14 3.18 -28.85 13.76
N THR A 15 2.20 -28.04 13.37
CA THR A 15 1.09 -27.61 14.24
C THR A 15 -0.23 -28.12 13.70
N GLN A 16 -1.09 -28.61 14.59
CA GLN A 16 -2.46 -28.97 14.21
C GLN A 16 -3.36 -27.76 14.24
N GLU A 17 -3.95 -27.43 13.10
CA GLU A 17 -4.93 -26.35 12.98
C GLU A 17 -6.29 -26.93 12.65
N THR A 18 -7.33 -26.42 13.31
CA THR A 18 -8.72 -26.80 13.02
C THR A 18 -9.36 -25.69 12.21
N ARG A 19 -9.77 -26.01 10.99
CA ARG A 19 -10.48 -25.09 10.09
C ARG A 19 -11.97 -25.42 10.06
N THR A 20 -12.80 -24.39 10.08
CA THR A 20 -14.25 -24.47 9.91
C THR A 20 -14.65 -23.89 8.57
N GLY A 21 -15.38 -24.66 7.77
CA GLY A 21 -15.94 -24.22 6.50
C GLY A 21 -17.45 -24.43 6.46
N THR A 22 -18.14 -23.67 5.63
CA THR A 22 -19.57 -23.85 5.32
C THR A 22 -19.74 -24.29 3.87
N ARG A 23 -20.53 -25.34 3.65
CA ARG A 23 -20.90 -25.79 2.30
C ARG A 23 -22.41 -25.74 2.13
N SER A 24 -22.85 -25.21 0.99
CA SER A 24 -24.27 -25.24 0.61
C SER A 24 -24.65 -26.63 0.11
N ASP A 25 -25.74 -27.20 0.63
CA ASP A 25 -26.20 -28.56 0.34
C ASP A 25 -27.04 -28.69 -0.94
N GLY A 26 -27.04 -27.66 -1.80
CA GLY A 26 -27.81 -27.65 -3.06
C GLY A 26 -29.33 -27.61 -2.89
N ALA A 27 -29.85 -27.66 -1.65
CA ALA A 27 -31.27 -27.47 -1.32
C ALA A 27 -31.54 -26.13 -0.61
N GLY A 28 -30.52 -25.27 -0.52
CA GLY A 28 -30.60 -23.97 0.17
C GLY A 28 -30.32 -24.05 1.67
N GLY A 29 -29.85 -25.20 2.18
CA GLY A 29 -29.27 -25.32 3.51
C GLY A 29 -27.75 -25.05 3.49
N THR A 30 -27.23 -24.51 4.59
CA THR A 30 -25.79 -24.33 4.80
C THR A 30 -25.35 -25.28 5.91
N GLU A 31 -24.42 -26.17 5.62
CA GLU A 31 -23.83 -27.10 6.60
C GLU A 31 -22.41 -26.65 6.96
N THR A 32 -22.15 -26.45 8.25
CA THR A 32 -20.82 -26.12 8.77
C THR A 32 -20.08 -27.40 9.13
N TYR A 33 -18.86 -27.55 8.62
CA TYR A 33 -17.97 -28.67 8.94
C TYR A 33 -16.65 -28.15 9.50
N SER A 34 -16.01 -28.97 10.35
CA SER A 34 -14.67 -28.71 10.88
C SER A 34 -13.76 -29.86 10.52
N TYR A 35 -12.54 -29.57 10.08
CA TYR A 35 -11.48 -30.57 9.93
C TYR A 35 -10.17 -30.04 10.52
N THR A 36 -9.33 -30.97 10.98
CA THR A 36 -8.01 -30.67 11.52
C THR A 36 -6.96 -31.09 10.51
N GLU A 37 -6.03 -30.20 10.19
CA GLU A 37 -4.90 -30.48 9.31
C GLU A 37 -3.57 -30.22 10.04
N ASP A 38 -2.56 -31.00 9.67
CA ASP A 38 -1.18 -30.83 10.13
C ASP A 38 -0.50 -29.78 9.24
N VAL A 39 -0.31 -28.57 9.76
CA VAL A 39 0.36 -27.47 9.05
C VAL A 39 1.84 -27.50 9.41
N GLN A 40 2.72 -27.60 8.41
CA GLN A 40 4.15 -27.42 8.61
C GLN A 40 4.49 -25.93 8.61
N ARG A 41 5.14 -25.48 9.67
CA ARG A 41 5.61 -24.10 9.83
C ARG A 41 7.14 -24.10 9.98
N LEU A 42 7.78 -23.04 9.51
CA LEU A 42 9.20 -22.80 9.67
C LEU A 42 9.42 -21.84 10.83
N ARG A 43 10.43 -22.08 11.66
CA ARG A 43 10.91 -21.13 12.67
C ARG A 43 12.41 -20.97 12.53
N VAL A 44 12.88 -19.73 12.56
CA VAL A 44 14.31 -19.41 12.64
C VAL A 44 14.76 -19.50 14.10
N VAL A 45 15.80 -20.28 14.35
CA VAL A 45 16.48 -20.42 15.65
C VAL A 45 17.88 -19.84 15.52
N ASN A 46 18.22 -18.91 16.40
CA ASN A 46 19.51 -18.22 16.42
C ASN A 46 20.40 -18.83 17.51
N ASP A 47 21.47 -19.51 17.12
CA ASP A 47 22.48 -20.06 18.01
C ASP A 47 23.69 -19.11 18.07
N VAL A 48 24.24 -18.87 19.26
CA VAL A 48 25.47 -18.06 19.42
C VAL A 48 26.67 -18.99 19.50
N VAL A 49 27.54 -18.94 18.50
CA VAL A 49 28.78 -19.73 18.45
C VAL A 49 29.96 -18.80 18.77
N THR A 50 30.84 -19.24 19.68
CA THR A 50 32.04 -18.47 20.07
C THR A 50 33.26 -19.15 19.46
N GLU A 51 34.03 -18.43 18.64
CA GLU A 51 35.27 -18.94 18.02
C GLU A 51 36.49 -18.18 18.53
N GLU A 52 37.60 -18.91 18.71
CA GLU A 52 38.90 -18.35 19.09
C GLU A 52 39.73 -18.03 17.83
N VAL A 53 40.07 -16.74 17.65
CA VAL A 53 40.93 -16.29 16.55
C VAL A 53 42.39 -16.65 16.85
N PRO A 54 43.10 -17.37 15.96
CA PRO A 54 44.53 -17.65 16.12
C PRO A 54 45.38 -16.39 15.96
N ASP A 55 46.49 -16.32 16.69
CA ASP A 55 47.36 -15.14 16.78
C ASP A 55 47.90 -14.68 15.40
N PRO A 56 47.99 -13.35 15.17
CA PRO A 56 48.45 -12.80 13.90
C PRO A 56 49.95 -13.07 13.67
N VAL A 57 50.27 -13.55 12.46
CA VAL A 57 51.64 -13.68 11.97
C VAL A 57 52.25 -12.28 11.80
N PRO A 58 53.49 -12.03 12.29
CA PRO A 58 54.11 -10.70 12.21
C PRO A 58 54.52 -10.33 10.78
N PRO A 59 54.50 -9.04 10.43
CA PRO A 59 54.78 -8.56 9.07
C PRO A 59 56.26 -8.69 8.71
N GLN A 60 56.54 -9.27 7.54
CA GLN A 60 57.86 -9.28 6.94
C GLN A 60 58.10 -7.99 6.14
N ASP A 61 58.58 -6.96 6.82
CA ASP A 61 59.28 -5.85 6.18
C ASP A 61 60.78 -6.00 6.42
N LYS A 62 61.51 -6.36 5.35
CA LYS A 62 62.90 -5.98 5.02
C LYS A 62 63.46 -6.95 3.99
N LEU A 63 63.70 -6.46 2.78
CA LEU A 63 64.99 -6.49 2.07
C LEU A 63 64.79 -5.99 0.63
N LEU A 64 64.94 -4.68 0.46
CA LEU A 64 65.42 -4.08 -0.79
C LEU A 64 66.95 -3.97 -0.65
N GLU A 65 67.70 -4.67 -1.51
CA GLU A 65 68.82 -4.10 -2.29
C GLU A 65 69.61 -5.19 -3.05
N GLU A 66 69.85 -4.88 -4.33
CA GLU A 66 70.94 -5.33 -5.21
C GLU A 66 70.98 -6.81 -5.67
N GLN A 67 70.71 -7.03 -6.96
CA GLN A 67 71.72 -7.58 -7.88
C GLN A 67 71.34 -7.42 -9.36
N ASP A 68 72.31 -6.88 -10.10
CA ASP A 68 72.32 -6.61 -11.53
C ASP A 68 72.88 -7.83 -12.30
N TRP A 69 72.35 -8.07 -13.49
CA TRP A 69 72.89 -8.80 -14.65
C TRP A 69 73.03 -10.34 -14.61
N ALA A 70 72.19 -11.02 -15.40
CA ALA A 70 72.64 -11.90 -16.48
C ALA A 70 71.50 -12.16 -17.48
N ALA A 71 71.81 -12.04 -18.76
CA ALA A 71 70.94 -12.36 -19.88
C ALA A 71 70.78 -13.88 -20.02
N GLU A 72 69.55 -14.38 -20.05
CA GLU A 72 69.23 -15.73 -20.51
C GLU A 72 67.86 -15.72 -21.20
N GLU A 73 67.94 -15.83 -22.53
CA GLU A 73 67.05 -16.53 -23.46
C GLU A 73 65.52 -16.41 -23.29
N LEU A 74 64.93 -15.69 -24.24
CA LEU A 74 63.50 -15.59 -24.55
C LEU A 74 62.84 -16.96 -24.67
N ALA A 75 62.02 -17.34 -23.68
CA ALA A 75 60.81 -18.09 -23.92
C ALA A 75 59.65 -17.10 -23.81
N GLU A 76 58.91 -16.91 -24.89
CA GLU A 76 57.66 -16.15 -24.86
C GLU A 76 56.75 -16.79 -23.80
N PRO A 77 56.25 -16.04 -22.80
CA PRO A 77 55.22 -16.58 -21.93
C PRO A 77 54.00 -16.87 -22.81
N GLU A 78 53.58 -18.14 -22.88
CA GLU A 78 52.26 -18.48 -23.39
C GLU A 78 51.26 -17.58 -22.67
N GLU A 79 50.52 -16.78 -23.44
CA GLU A 79 49.44 -15.97 -22.90
C GLU A 79 48.51 -16.90 -22.11
N PRO A 80 48.15 -16.57 -20.86
CA PRO A 80 47.19 -17.38 -20.13
C PRO A 80 45.92 -17.49 -20.98
N GLU A 81 45.56 -18.72 -21.34
CA GLU A 81 44.28 -18.98 -22.01
C GLU A 81 43.19 -18.30 -21.19
N GLU A 82 42.43 -17.41 -21.83
CA GLU A 82 41.29 -16.76 -21.18
C GLU A 82 40.38 -17.85 -20.61
N PRO A 83 39.89 -17.72 -19.37
CA PRO A 83 38.98 -18.70 -18.80
C PRO A 83 37.79 -18.85 -19.74
N VAL A 84 37.57 -20.07 -20.23
CA VAL A 84 36.39 -20.41 -21.02
C VAL A 84 35.19 -20.32 -20.07
N ASP A 85 34.19 -19.52 -20.42
CA ASP A 85 32.95 -19.46 -19.66
C ASP A 85 32.33 -20.86 -19.57
N PRO A 86 31.86 -21.29 -18.39
CA PRO A 86 31.28 -22.62 -18.22
C PRO A 86 30.02 -22.77 -19.08
N MET A 87 29.84 -23.94 -19.68
CA MET A 87 28.68 -24.23 -20.53
C MET A 87 27.35 -24.07 -19.78
N THR A 88 26.41 -23.37 -20.41
CA THR A 88 25.04 -23.19 -19.91
C THR A 88 24.14 -24.40 -20.23
N GLY A 89 23.01 -24.52 -19.51
CA GLY A 89 22.00 -25.54 -19.80
C GLY A 89 21.49 -25.49 -21.24
N GLU A 90 21.25 -24.29 -21.79
CA GLU A 90 20.82 -24.15 -23.19
C GLU A 90 21.88 -24.63 -24.19
N GLU A 91 23.15 -24.35 -23.93
CA GLU A 91 24.24 -24.83 -24.77
C GLU A 91 24.37 -26.35 -24.69
N ALA A 92 24.25 -26.93 -23.50
CA ALA A 92 24.23 -28.38 -23.32
C ALA A 92 23.08 -29.03 -24.10
N ILE A 93 21.88 -28.43 -24.10
CA ILE A 93 20.72 -28.87 -24.89
C ILE A 93 21.00 -28.78 -26.39
N ARG A 94 21.62 -27.69 -26.87
CA ARG A 94 21.97 -27.53 -28.28
C ARG A 94 23.06 -28.51 -28.73
N VAL A 95 24.01 -28.85 -27.86
CA VAL A 95 25.03 -29.89 -28.12
C VAL A 95 24.36 -31.26 -28.20
N LEU A 96 23.45 -31.57 -27.27
CA LEU A 96 22.67 -32.81 -27.29
C LEU A 96 21.81 -32.91 -28.55
N ASP A 97 21.16 -31.83 -28.99
CA ASP A 97 20.39 -31.81 -30.24
C ASP A 97 21.26 -32.11 -31.46
N ARG A 98 22.37 -31.36 -31.59
CA ARG A 98 23.31 -31.50 -32.70
C ARG A 98 23.88 -32.92 -32.79
N ASP A 99 24.23 -33.50 -31.65
CA ASP A 99 24.98 -34.75 -31.56
C ASP A 99 24.14 -35.91 -30.97
N PHE A 100 22.81 -35.85 -31.06
CA PHE A 100 21.90 -36.80 -30.38
C PHE A 100 22.27 -38.29 -30.60
N GLU A 101 22.59 -38.68 -31.84
CA GLU A 101 22.98 -40.07 -32.16
C GLU A 101 24.28 -40.51 -31.48
N VAL A 102 25.18 -39.57 -31.18
CA VAL A 102 26.43 -39.82 -30.44
C VAL A 102 26.12 -40.13 -28.98
N PHE A 103 25.20 -39.38 -28.38
CA PHE A 103 24.74 -39.61 -27.01
C PHE A 103 23.96 -40.92 -26.90
N ASP A 104 22.95 -41.14 -27.75
CA ASP A 104 22.09 -42.35 -27.79
C ASP A 104 22.92 -43.66 -27.86
N GLY A 105 23.99 -43.67 -28.67
CA GLY A 105 24.85 -44.85 -28.81
C GLY A 105 25.90 -45.05 -27.71
N ALA A 106 26.07 -44.10 -26.77
CA ALA A 106 27.25 -44.05 -25.90
C ALA A 106 27.31 -45.20 -24.88
N GLY A 107 26.20 -45.52 -24.20
CA GLY A 107 26.14 -46.56 -23.18
C GLY A 107 25.98 -47.98 -23.72
N ALA A 108 25.74 -48.12 -25.03
CA ALA A 108 25.51 -49.39 -25.70
C ALA A 108 26.81 -50.18 -25.95
N PHE A 109 26.81 -51.47 -25.61
CA PHE A 109 27.97 -52.37 -25.73
C PHE A 109 28.49 -52.57 -27.17
N ILE A 110 27.73 -52.11 -28.18
CA ILE A 110 28.03 -52.24 -29.61
C ILE A 110 27.72 -50.95 -30.42
N GLY A 111 27.52 -49.80 -29.77
CA GLY A 111 27.22 -48.53 -30.46
C GLY A 111 25.92 -48.55 -31.28
N TRP A 112 24.93 -49.33 -30.84
CA TRP A 112 23.58 -49.28 -31.41
C TRP A 112 22.83 -48.10 -30.79
N THR A 113 22.28 -47.24 -31.63
CA THR A 113 21.30 -46.22 -31.26
C THR A 113 19.92 -46.88 -31.15
N ASP A 114 19.22 -46.62 -30.06
CA ASP A 114 17.85 -47.11 -29.83
C ASP A 114 16.81 -45.97 -29.79
N GLY A 115 17.25 -44.75 -30.11
CA GLY A 115 16.43 -43.54 -30.15
C GLY A 115 16.25 -42.89 -28.78
N LYS A 116 17.02 -43.33 -27.77
CA LYS A 116 16.82 -42.98 -26.37
C LYS A 116 18.15 -42.65 -25.72
N VAL A 117 18.23 -41.49 -25.07
CA VAL A 117 19.37 -41.09 -24.25
C VAL A 117 18.99 -41.29 -22.79
N SER A 118 19.61 -42.28 -22.15
CA SER A 118 19.45 -42.54 -20.73
C SER A 118 20.52 -41.83 -19.90
N GLU A 119 20.34 -41.76 -18.58
CA GLU A 119 21.38 -41.26 -17.66
C GLU A 119 22.72 -42.03 -17.80
N ARG A 120 22.66 -43.31 -18.17
CA ARG A 120 23.85 -44.12 -18.42
C ARG A 120 24.62 -43.61 -19.64
N ASP A 121 23.91 -43.19 -20.68
CA ASP A 121 24.51 -42.70 -21.90
C ASP A 121 25.22 -41.36 -21.64
N LEU A 122 24.54 -40.43 -20.95
CA LEU A 122 25.14 -39.18 -20.47
C LEU A 122 26.42 -39.46 -19.65
N ARG A 123 26.38 -40.44 -18.74
CA ARG A 123 27.54 -40.79 -17.90
C ARG A 123 28.72 -41.31 -18.71
N VAL A 124 28.49 -42.14 -19.73
CA VAL A 124 29.57 -42.62 -20.59
C VAL A 124 30.18 -41.49 -21.40
N VAL A 125 29.37 -40.55 -21.88
CA VAL A 125 29.87 -39.35 -22.57
C VAL A 125 30.70 -38.47 -21.62
N ALA A 126 30.19 -38.18 -20.42
CA ALA A 126 30.86 -37.34 -19.43
C ALA A 126 32.18 -37.95 -18.91
N GLU A 127 32.21 -39.25 -18.60
CA GLU A 127 33.42 -39.93 -18.13
C GLU A 127 34.50 -40.06 -19.22
N ASN A 128 34.08 -40.15 -20.49
CA ASN A 128 34.91 -40.27 -21.69
C ASN A 128 36.15 -41.17 -21.54
N ALA A 129 36.01 -42.31 -20.85
CA ALA A 129 37.15 -43.15 -20.46
C ALA A 129 37.98 -43.71 -21.64
N ASP A 130 37.42 -43.68 -22.85
CA ASP A 130 38.05 -44.15 -24.09
C ASP A 130 38.54 -43.01 -25.02
N ASP A 131 38.50 -41.73 -24.59
CA ASP A 131 38.86 -40.53 -25.37
C ASP A 131 38.11 -40.45 -26.73
N LYS A 132 36.81 -40.80 -26.73
CA LYS A 132 35.97 -40.87 -27.94
C LYS A 132 35.13 -39.61 -28.17
N PHE A 133 34.78 -38.90 -27.10
CA PHE A 133 33.91 -37.73 -27.14
C PHE A 133 34.71 -36.44 -27.11
N THR A 134 34.16 -35.37 -27.69
CA THR A 134 34.79 -34.04 -27.65
C THR A 134 34.71 -33.45 -26.23
N ALA A 135 35.50 -32.41 -25.95
CA ALA A 135 35.40 -31.69 -24.67
C ALA A 135 34.00 -31.06 -24.50
N GLU A 136 33.46 -30.45 -25.55
CA GLU A 136 32.11 -29.87 -25.58
C GLU A 136 31.01 -30.92 -25.29
N GLN A 137 31.13 -32.15 -25.83
CA GLN A 137 30.19 -33.24 -25.55
C GLN A 137 30.26 -33.73 -24.10
N GLN A 138 31.48 -33.83 -23.55
CA GLN A 138 31.69 -34.18 -22.14
C GLN A 138 31.06 -33.15 -21.21
N GLU A 139 31.28 -31.87 -21.50
CA GLU A 139 30.76 -30.77 -20.71
C GLU A 139 29.22 -30.72 -20.77
N ALA A 140 28.63 -30.86 -21.95
CA ALA A 140 27.17 -30.94 -22.11
C ALA A 140 26.58 -32.12 -21.33
N ALA A 141 27.21 -33.30 -21.41
CA ALA A 141 26.78 -34.47 -20.66
C ALA A 141 26.85 -34.25 -19.14
N GLN A 142 27.91 -33.58 -18.68
CA GLN A 142 28.12 -33.27 -17.27
C GLN A 142 27.06 -32.28 -16.76
N VAL A 143 26.78 -31.20 -17.50
CA VAL A 143 25.72 -30.22 -17.18
C VAL A 143 24.37 -30.91 -17.00
N LEU A 144 24.00 -31.81 -17.91
CA LEU A 144 22.74 -32.55 -17.83
C LEU A 144 22.72 -33.55 -16.66
N LEU A 145 23.84 -34.18 -16.33
CA LEU A 145 23.91 -35.10 -15.18
C LEU A 145 23.76 -34.38 -13.85
N ASP A 146 24.35 -33.19 -13.74
CA ASP A 146 24.38 -32.40 -12.51
C ASP A 146 23.03 -31.76 -12.18
N SER A 147 22.12 -31.65 -13.16
CA SER A 147 20.77 -31.12 -12.98
C SER A 147 19.68 -32.14 -13.32
N PRO A 148 18.96 -32.66 -12.30
CA PRO A 148 17.71 -33.36 -12.53
C PRO A 148 16.68 -32.52 -13.28
N THR A 149 16.63 -31.20 -13.04
CA THR A 149 15.67 -30.30 -13.69
C THR A 149 15.85 -30.25 -15.21
N TYR A 150 17.10 -30.09 -15.70
CA TYR A 150 17.36 -30.16 -17.14
C TYR A 150 17.00 -31.52 -17.75
N ARG A 151 17.26 -32.62 -17.03
CA ARG A 151 16.88 -33.95 -17.52
C ARG A 151 15.37 -34.11 -17.58
N ASN A 152 14.65 -33.71 -16.53
CA ASN A 152 13.20 -33.77 -16.49
C ASN A 152 12.58 -32.95 -17.64
N PHE A 153 13.10 -31.75 -17.91
CA PHE A 153 12.65 -30.90 -19.01
C PHE A 153 12.85 -31.51 -20.42
N LEU A 154 13.93 -32.28 -20.59
CA LEU A 154 14.23 -33.02 -21.83
C LEU A 154 13.47 -34.35 -21.94
N ASP A 155 13.00 -34.87 -20.80
CA ASP A 155 12.29 -36.13 -20.62
C ASP A 155 10.77 -35.93 -20.61
N VAL A 156 10.29 -34.90 -21.32
CA VAL A 156 8.87 -34.65 -21.53
C VAL A 156 8.62 -34.72 -23.04
N GLY A 157 8.23 -35.91 -23.50
CA GLY A 157 7.68 -36.05 -24.85
C GLY A 157 6.31 -35.38 -24.95
N THR A 158 5.67 -35.43 -26.12
CA THR A 158 4.38 -34.73 -26.34
C THR A 158 3.21 -35.22 -25.49
N ASP A 159 3.28 -36.42 -24.86
CA ASP A 159 2.16 -36.99 -24.08
C ASP A 159 2.57 -37.97 -22.93
N ASP A 160 3.85 -38.33 -22.80
CA ASP A 160 4.33 -39.29 -21.80
C ASP A 160 5.22 -38.52 -20.80
N GLY A 161 4.74 -38.32 -19.56
CA GLY A 161 5.51 -37.63 -18.52
C GLY A 161 6.86 -38.29 -18.20
N VAL A 162 7.66 -37.64 -17.36
CA VAL A 162 9.06 -37.99 -17.05
C VAL A 162 9.26 -39.47 -16.69
N ASP A 163 9.98 -40.22 -17.55
CA ASP A 163 10.20 -41.68 -17.43
C ASP A 163 11.68 -42.11 -17.29
N GLY A 164 12.58 -41.13 -17.26
CA GLY A 164 14.03 -41.25 -17.19
C GLY A 164 14.72 -41.35 -18.56
N ILE A 165 14.02 -41.09 -19.66
CA ILE A 165 14.53 -41.30 -21.03
C ILE A 165 14.33 -40.07 -21.91
N ILE A 166 15.44 -39.44 -22.27
CA ILE A 166 15.43 -38.32 -23.21
C ILE A 166 15.27 -38.87 -24.63
N THR A 167 14.21 -38.44 -25.31
CA THR A 167 13.92 -38.82 -26.70
C THR A 167 14.26 -37.67 -27.66
N ARG A 168 14.41 -37.97 -28.96
CA ARG A 168 14.61 -36.92 -29.98
C ARG A 168 13.46 -35.90 -29.95
N GLU A 169 12.23 -36.35 -29.71
CA GLU A 169 11.06 -35.47 -29.63
C GLU A 169 11.09 -34.55 -28.41
N GLY A 170 11.56 -35.04 -27.25
CA GLY A 170 11.79 -34.22 -26.06
C GLY A 170 12.86 -33.15 -26.29
N VAL A 171 13.95 -33.51 -26.97
CA VAL A 171 15.00 -32.55 -27.38
C VAL A 171 14.49 -31.53 -28.38
N ASP A 172 13.75 -31.95 -29.42
CA ASP A 172 13.15 -31.05 -30.40
C ASP A 172 12.21 -30.04 -29.72
N SER A 173 11.46 -30.50 -28.71
CA SER A 173 10.52 -29.70 -27.93
C SER A 173 11.23 -28.75 -26.96
N ALA A 174 12.38 -29.13 -26.39
CA ALA A 174 13.25 -28.24 -25.59
C ALA A 174 13.90 -27.15 -26.47
N VAL A 175 14.38 -27.50 -27.66
CA VAL A 175 14.92 -26.54 -28.63
C VAL A 175 13.84 -25.58 -29.11
N ALA A 176 12.60 -26.05 -29.30
CA ALA A 176 11.47 -25.20 -29.63
C ALA A 176 11.17 -24.17 -28.52
N ALA A 177 11.17 -24.59 -27.25
CA ALA A 177 10.95 -23.71 -26.09
C ALA A 177 12.02 -22.62 -25.98
N ILE A 178 13.30 -22.99 -26.17
CA ILE A 178 14.41 -22.04 -26.25
C ILE A 178 14.20 -21.03 -27.38
N ALA A 179 13.70 -21.47 -28.55
CA ALA A 179 13.46 -20.59 -29.68
C ALA A 179 12.23 -19.68 -29.52
N SER A 180 11.21 -20.11 -28.76
CA SER A 180 10.02 -19.31 -28.45
C SER A 180 10.21 -18.36 -27.26
N GLY A 181 11.25 -18.57 -26.46
CA GLY A 181 11.46 -17.84 -25.20
C GLY A 181 10.70 -18.44 -24.01
N SER A 182 10.02 -19.58 -24.18
CA SER A 182 9.30 -20.30 -23.12
C SER A 182 10.19 -21.31 -22.37
N TYR A 183 11.50 -21.13 -22.45
CA TYR A 183 12.46 -22.07 -21.87
C TYR A 183 12.39 -22.10 -20.34
N LEU A 184 12.33 -20.93 -19.70
CA LEU A 184 12.47 -20.83 -18.24
C LEU A 184 11.22 -21.36 -17.52
N ASP A 185 10.04 -20.97 -18.00
CA ASP A 185 8.77 -21.42 -17.44
C ASP A 185 8.54 -22.91 -17.69
N GLU A 186 8.82 -23.45 -18.88
CA GLU A 186 8.70 -24.89 -19.14
C GLU A 186 9.75 -25.74 -18.41
N LEU A 187 10.97 -25.22 -18.23
CA LEU A 187 12.01 -25.85 -17.41
C LEU A 187 11.53 -25.97 -15.96
N PHE A 188 10.89 -24.93 -15.43
CA PHE A 188 10.42 -24.91 -14.06
C PHE A 188 9.16 -25.75 -13.90
N ASP A 189 8.21 -25.68 -14.84
CA ASP A 189 6.97 -26.47 -14.88
C ASP A 189 7.22 -27.99 -14.77
N THR A 190 8.38 -28.43 -15.25
CA THR A 190 8.75 -29.85 -15.31
C THR A 190 9.77 -30.25 -14.25
N ALA A 191 10.21 -29.30 -13.40
CA ALA A 191 11.36 -29.48 -12.51
C ALA A 191 11.21 -30.64 -11.53
N ALA A 192 10.00 -30.88 -10.99
CA ALA A 192 9.79 -31.99 -10.06
C ALA A 192 9.81 -33.38 -10.72
N GLY A 193 9.75 -33.46 -12.05
CA GLY A 193 9.58 -34.71 -12.79
C GLY A 193 8.23 -35.38 -12.50
N LEU A 194 7.22 -34.60 -12.14
CA LEU A 194 5.88 -35.07 -11.80
C LEU A 194 4.88 -34.59 -12.85
N GLY A 195 4.69 -35.38 -13.91
CA GLY A 195 3.78 -35.03 -14.99
C GLY A 195 4.51 -34.56 -16.24
N GLY A 196 3.90 -33.65 -17.00
CA GLY A 196 4.47 -33.05 -18.21
C GLY A 196 4.24 -31.54 -18.23
N ARG A 197 4.46 -30.90 -19.39
CA ARG A 197 4.28 -29.45 -19.57
C ARG A 197 2.80 -29.09 -19.50
N ASP A 198 2.30 -28.76 -18.31
CA ASP A 198 0.89 -28.46 -18.05
C ASP A 198 0.63 -26.97 -17.74
N GLY A 199 1.70 -26.16 -17.70
CA GLY A 199 1.66 -24.73 -17.47
C GLY A 199 1.42 -24.38 -16.00
N TYR A 200 1.72 -25.30 -15.07
CA TYR A 200 1.52 -25.11 -13.65
C TYR A 200 2.81 -25.38 -12.84
N ILE A 201 3.48 -24.30 -12.46
CA ILE A 201 4.64 -24.35 -11.57
C ILE A 201 4.14 -24.49 -10.12
N GLY A 202 4.07 -25.73 -9.64
CA GLY A 202 3.60 -26.07 -8.30
C GLY A 202 4.68 -25.98 -7.22
N GLY A 203 4.26 -26.15 -5.97
CA GLY A 203 5.21 -26.17 -4.86
C GLY A 203 6.22 -27.33 -4.91
N ALA A 204 5.94 -28.40 -5.65
CA ALA A 204 6.90 -29.49 -5.89
C ALA A 204 8.02 -29.03 -6.82
N ASP A 205 7.66 -28.31 -7.87
CA ASP A 205 8.56 -27.76 -8.88
C ASP A 205 9.47 -26.71 -8.28
N VAL A 206 8.90 -25.77 -7.52
CA VAL A 206 9.65 -24.78 -6.74
C VAL A 206 10.72 -25.44 -5.86
N ARG A 207 10.35 -26.51 -5.12
CA ARG A 207 11.31 -27.24 -4.28
C ARG A 207 12.39 -27.95 -5.10
N ALA A 208 12.04 -28.48 -6.27
CA ALA A 208 12.98 -29.14 -7.14
C ALA A 208 14.01 -28.15 -7.70
N VAL A 209 13.56 -27.00 -8.22
CA VAL A 209 14.42 -25.91 -8.71
C VAL A 209 15.38 -25.44 -7.61
N LEU A 210 14.86 -25.11 -6.42
CA LEU A 210 15.67 -24.59 -5.32
C LEU A 210 16.66 -25.61 -4.75
N ALA A 211 16.39 -26.91 -4.90
CA ALA A 211 17.27 -27.99 -4.43
C ALA A 211 18.30 -28.43 -5.50
N ASP A 212 18.13 -28.01 -6.75
CA ASP A 212 18.99 -28.43 -7.87
C ASP A 212 20.35 -27.70 -7.84
N SER A 213 21.42 -28.45 -7.61
CA SER A 213 22.79 -27.93 -7.60
C SER A 213 23.34 -27.65 -8.99
N GLY A 214 22.78 -28.26 -10.03
CA GLY A 214 23.18 -28.06 -11.43
C GLY A 214 22.50 -26.88 -12.09
N LEU A 215 21.45 -26.32 -11.48
CA LEU A 215 20.85 -25.06 -11.95
C LEU A 215 21.71 -23.84 -11.54
N PRO A 216 21.84 -22.82 -12.42
CA PRO A 216 22.47 -21.55 -12.10
C PRO A 216 21.90 -20.92 -10.85
N GLN A 217 22.75 -20.27 -10.05
CA GLN A 217 22.31 -19.63 -8.80
C GLN A 217 21.36 -18.47 -9.09
N GLU A 218 21.57 -17.77 -10.21
CA GLU A 218 20.78 -16.64 -10.64
C GLU A 218 19.31 -17.00 -10.84
N MET A 219 19.02 -18.17 -11.42
CA MET A 219 17.66 -18.68 -11.59
C MET A 219 16.99 -18.98 -10.24
N LYS A 220 17.76 -19.51 -9.27
CA LYS A 220 17.27 -19.79 -7.92
C LYS A 220 17.04 -18.52 -7.12
N ASP A 221 17.90 -17.52 -7.29
CA ASP A 221 17.75 -16.21 -6.67
C ASP A 221 16.49 -15.50 -7.23
N ALA A 222 16.32 -15.44 -8.55
CA ALA A 222 15.12 -14.87 -9.16
C ALA A 222 13.83 -15.55 -8.68
N LEU A 223 13.79 -16.89 -8.61
CA LEU A 223 12.66 -17.61 -8.05
C LEU A 223 12.44 -17.28 -6.57
N SER A 224 13.51 -17.21 -5.78
CA SER A 224 13.43 -16.89 -4.36
C SER A 224 12.87 -15.49 -4.14
N LEU A 225 13.29 -14.51 -4.95
CA LEU A 225 12.77 -13.15 -4.92
C LEU A 225 11.27 -13.10 -5.23
N ILE A 226 10.82 -13.81 -6.28
CA ILE A 226 9.37 -13.90 -6.60
C ILE A 226 8.58 -14.49 -5.42
N LEU A 227 9.13 -15.50 -4.75
CA LEU A 227 8.46 -16.15 -3.62
C LEU A 227 8.43 -15.31 -2.33
N GLU A 228 9.17 -14.20 -2.29
CA GLU A 228 9.09 -13.22 -1.21
C GLU A 228 7.95 -12.21 -1.40
N SER A 229 7.28 -12.19 -2.56
CA SER A 229 6.20 -11.26 -2.85
C SER A 229 4.92 -11.56 -2.05
N SER A 230 4.06 -10.55 -1.91
CA SER A 230 2.73 -10.67 -1.31
C SER A 230 1.82 -11.65 -2.08
N GLU A 231 2.06 -11.80 -3.38
CA GLU A 231 1.36 -12.69 -4.30
C GLU A 231 2.12 -13.99 -4.64
N ALA A 232 3.04 -14.45 -3.78
CA ALA A 232 3.90 -15.61 -4.07
C ALA A 232 3.17 -16.92 -4.47
N GLY A 233 1.84 -17.01 -4.29
CA GLY A 233 1.00 -18.12 -4.70
C GLY A 233 0.28 -17.97 -6.04
N GLU A 234 0.39 -16.82 -6.71
CA GLU A 234 -0.34 -16.52 -7.94
C GLU A 234 0.54 -16.64 -9.19
N ASP A 235 0.01 -17.33 -10.21
CA ASP A 235 0.51 -17.50 -11.58
C ASP A 235 2.05 -17.41 -11.78
N LEU A 236 2.79 -18.27 -11.07
CA LEU A 236 4.25 -18.36 -11.21
C LEU A 236 4.68 -18.64 -12.64
N HIS A 237 3.85 -19.35 -13.42
CA HIS A 237 4.13 -19.64 -14.83
C HIS A 237 4.22 -18.34 -15.65
N ALA A 238 3.23 -17.45 -15.54
CA ALA A 238 3.26 -16.17 -16.26
C ALA A 238 4.41 -15.26 -15.79
N VAL A 239 4.67 -15.19 -14.48
CA VAL A 239 5.74 -14.34 -13.93
C VAL A 239 7.11 -14.81 -14.40
N ILE A 240 7.39 -16.11 -14.32
CA ILE A 240 8.69 -16.68 -14.69
C ILE A 240 8.88 -16.64 -16.21
N GLY A 241 7.82 -16.89 -16.99
CA GLY A 241 7.87 -16.79 -18.45
C GLY A 241 8.06 -15.37 -18.98
N ALA A 242 7.85 -14.34 -18.15
CA ALA A 242 8.10 -12.95 -18.52
C ALA A 242 9.57 -12.53 -18.37
N LEU A 243 10.37 -13.28 -17.60
CA LEU A 243 11.76 -12.93 -17.30
C LEU A 243 12.71 -13.28 -18.45
N ASP A 244 13.60 -12.34 -18.77
CA ASP A 244 14.76 -12.57 -19.61
C ASP A 244 16.05 -12.83 -18.81
N ALA A 245 17.13 -13.18 -19.52
CA ALA A 245 18.42 -13.49 -18.89
C ALA A 245 19.04 -12.29 -18.13
N SER A 246 18.77 -11.06 -18.58
CA SER A 246 19.24 -9.85 -17.91
C SER A 246 18.48 -9.65 -16.59
N GLU A 247 17.17 -9.82 -16.60
CA GLU A 247 16.31 -9.66 -15.41
C GLU A 247 16.65 -10.71 -14.34
N ILE A 248 16.92 -11.96 -14.74
CA ILE A 248 17.40 -13.02 -13.85
C ILE A 248 18.76 -12.65 -13.23
N ALA A 249 19.69 -12.14 -14.05
CA ALA A 249 21.01 -11.73 -13.57
C ALA A 249 20.92 -10.52 -12.62
N ASP A 250 20.05 -9.55 -12.91
CA ASP A 250 19.84 -8.37 -12.08
C ASP A 250 19.16 -8.74 -10.75
N ALA A 251 18.20 -9.67 -10.74
CA ALA A 251 17.59 -10.20 -9.52
C ALA A 251 18.63 -10.85 -8.61
N SER A 252 19.50 -11.70 -9.18
CA SER A 252 20.62 -12.33 -8.47
C SER A 252 21.57 -11.29 -7.88
N ALA A 253 21.99 -10.32 -8.69
CA ALA A 253 22.90 -9.26 -8.24
C ALA A 253 22.29 -8.41 -7.12
N LEU A 254 20.99 -8.14 -7.18
CA LEU A 254 20.22 -7.44 -6.15
C LEU A 254 20.22 -8.22 -4.82
N MET A 255 19.84 -9.51 -4.86
CA MET A 255 19.75 -10.36 -3.67
C MET A 255 21.10 -10.58 -2.99
N GLN A 256 22.18 -10.62 -3.78
CA GLN A 256 23.53 -10.81 -3.26
C GLN A 256 24.14 -9.56 -2.62
N THR A 257 23.45 -8.41 -2.66
CA THR A 257 23.93 -7.21 -1.97
C THR A 257 23.84 -7.36 -0.44
N PRO A 258 24.83 -6.87 0.32
CA PRO A 258 24.73 -6.82 1.79
C PRO A 258 23.55 -5.98 2.29
N ALA A 259 23.14 -4.98 1.51
CA ALA A 259 22.02 -4.11 1.79
C ALA A 259 20.69 -4.88 1.79
N TYR A 260 20.45 -5.72 0.77
CA TYR A 260 19.25 -6.56 0.70
C TYR A 260 19.15 -7.52 1.89
N ALA A 261 20.27 -8.17 2.25
CA ALA A 261 20.33 -9.07 3.39
C ALA A 261 20.03 -8.38 4.74
N ALA A 262 20.22 -7.06 4.82
CA ALA A 262 19.95 -6.27 6.03
C ALA A 262 18.49 -5.79 6.13
N LEU A 263 17.69 -5.90 5.06
CA LEU A 263 16.29 -5.50 5.06
C LEU A 263 15.44 -6.32 6.04
N SER A 264 14.37 -5.72 6.53
CA SER A 264 13.29 -6.44 7.23
C SER A 264 12.44 -7.27 6.27
N ASP A 265 11.61 -8.17 6.80
CA ASP A 265 10.68 -8.97 5.98
C ASP A 265 9.69 -8.07 5.21
N ALA A 266 9.22 -6.97 5.81
CA ALA A 266 8.31 -6.04 5.15
C ALA A 266 8.99 -5.31 3.99
N GLN A 267 10.24 -4.86 4.19
CA GLN A 267 11.03 -4.22 3.14
C GLN A 267 11.39 -5.19 2.01
N ARG A 268 11.73 -6.45 2.32
CA ARG A 268 11.96 -7.47 1.30
C ARG A 268 10.73 -7.75 0.44
N ARG A 269 9.53 -7.77 1.05
CA ARG A 269 8.27 -7.87 0.30
C ARG A 269 8.09 -6.72 -0.68
N LEU A 270 8.32 -5.47 -0.27
CA LEU A 270 8.24 -4.32 -1.18
C LEU A 270 9.21 -4.45 -2.38
N VAL A 271 10.43 -4.96 -2.14
CA VAL A 271 11.40 -5.24 -3.23
C VAL A 271 10.87 -6.34 -4.16
N ALA A 272 10.33 -7.42 -3.59
CA ALA A 272 9.80 -8.56 -4.33
C ALA A 272 8.54 -8.22 -5.14
N ASP A 273 7.63 -7.45 -4.56
CA ASP A 273 6.42 -6.94 -5.23
C ASP A 273 6.81 -6.04 -6.40
N ALA A 274 7.73 -5.08 -6.19
CA ALA A 274 8.22 -4.22 -7.28
C ALA A 274 8.91 -5.02 -8.40
N PHE A 275 9.70 -6.04 -8.05
CA PHE A 275 10.34 -6.93 -9.04
C PHE A 275 9.30 -7.71 -9.84
N ARG A 276 8.34 -8.34 -9.17
CA ARG A 276 7.28 -9.13 -9.79
C ARG A 276 6.40 -8.28 -10.71
N ASP A 277 5.90 -7.15 -10.22
CA ASP A 277 4.94 -6.31 -10.93
C ASP A 277 5.55 -5.64 -12.18
N SER A 278 6.85 -5.35 -12.14
CA SER A 278 7.59 -4.81 -13.29
C SER A 278 8.00 -5.87 -14.31
N GLY A 279 7.69 -7.15 -14.08
CA GLY A 279 8.21 -8.26 -14.89
C GLY A 279 9.74 -8.40 -14.81
N GLY A 280 10.35 -7.97 -13.70
CA GLY A 280 11.78 -8.05 -13.44
C GLY A 280 12.55 -6.75 -13.65
N ALA A 281 12.00 -5.80 -14.40
CA ALA A 281 12.69 -4.57 -14.79
C ALA A 281 13.12 -3.66 -13.62
N ALA A 282 12.45 -3.75 -12.46
CA ALA A 282 12.77 -2.95 -11.28
C ALA A 282 14.08 -3.38 -10.57
N ALA A 283 14.62 -4.58 -10.85
CA ALA A 283 15.78 -5.11 -10.12
C ALA A 283 17.00 -4.16 -10.13
N ALA A 284 17.33 -3.61 -11.29
CA ALA A 284 18.46 -2.69 -11.45
C ALA A 284 18.26 -1.36 -10.71
N GLU A 285 17.04 -0.82 -10.72
CA GLU A 285 16.69 0.40 -9.96
C GLU A 285 16.76 0.15 -8.46
N LEU A 286 16.17 -0.95 -7.98
CA LEU A 286 16.18 -1.36 -6.57
C LEU A 286 17.59 -1.56 -6.06
N ARG A 287 18.46 -2.20 -6.85
CA ARG A 287 19.88 -2.35 -6.53
C ARG A 287 20.57 -0.99 -6.39
N THR A 288 20.33 -0.09 -7.35
CA THR A 288 20.90 1.27 -7.32
C THR A 288 20.43 2.03 -6.08
N LEU A 289 19.16 1.91 -5.70
CA LEU A 289 18.60 2.48 -4.49
C LEU A 289 19.27 1.92 -3.23
N LEU A 290 19.35 0.59 -3.12
CA LEU A 290 19.96 -0.10 -1.98
C LEU A 290 21.44 0.24 -1.81
N GLU A 291 22.17 0.46 -2.90
CA GLU A 291 23.58 0.87 -2.86
C GLU A 291 23.76 2.38 -2.59
N SER A 292 22.69 3.18 -2.61
CA SER A 292 22.79 4.63 -2.43
C SER A 292 23.18 5.02 -0.99
N PRO A 293 24.08 6.01 -0.81
CA PRO A 293 24.44 6.51 0.52
C PRO A 293 23.25 7.04 1.31
N GLU A 294 22.27 7.65 0.64
CA GLU A 294 21.07 8.20 1.24
C GLU A 294 20.20 7.10 1.86
N PHE A 295 19.97 6.00 1.14
CA PHE A 295 19.22 4.84 1.64
C PHE A 295 19.95 4.18 2.83
N GLN A 296 21.27 3.99 2.69
CA GLN A 296 22.09 3.36 3.73
C GLN A 296 22.21 4.21 5.01
N ALA A 297 22.12 5.54 4.89
CA ALA A 297 22.14 6.45 6.03
C ALA A 297 20.77 6.64 6.69
N GLY A 298 19.68 6.32 5.98
CA GLY A 298 18.30 6.42 6.49
C GLY A 298 18.00 5.43 7.61
N GLY A 299 17.03 5.78 8.45
CA GLY A 299 16.42 4.83 9.39
C GLY A 299 15.47 3.87 8.67
N ALA A 300 14.89 2.93 9.43
CA ALA A 300 14.00 1.92 8.87
C ALA A 300 12.78 2.52 8.16
N ALA A 301 12.21 3.61 8.71
CA ALA A 301 11.06 4.30 8.13
C ALA A 301 11.40 5.02 6.82
N GLU A 302 12.56 5.71 6.75
CA GLU A 302 12.99 6.36 5.50
C GLU A 302 13.30 5.33 4.40
N GLN A 303 13.89 4.19 4.79
CA GLN A 303 14.15 3.09 3.87
C GLN A 303 12.86 2.46 3.35
N GLU A 304 11.89 2.21 4.23
CA GLU A 304 10.59 1.67 3.84
C GLU A 304 9.86 2.63 2.89
N ALA A 305 9.83 3.93 3.19
CA ALA A 305 9.24 4.95 2.31
C ALA A 305 9.89 4.97 0.91
N ALA A 306 11.22 4.87 0.84
CA ALA A 306 11.93 4.81 -0.43
C ALA A 306 11.58 3.54 -1.25
N LEU A 307 11.44 2.40 -0.58
CA LEU A 307 11.03 1.15 -1.22
C LEU A 307 9.56 1.18 -1.66
N SER A 308 8.65 1.69 -0.82
CA SER A 308 7.23 1.88 -1.16
C SER A 308 7.06 2.77 -2.37
N ARG A 309 7.92 3.78 -2.55
CA ARG A 309 7.92 4.61 -3.75
C ARG A 309 8.29 3.82 -5.02
N VAL A 310 9.30 2.95 -4.95
CA VAL A 310 9.68 2.10 -6.10
C VAL A 310 8.58 1.09 -6.40
N ALA A 311 8.00 0.47 -5.37
CA ALA A 311 6.87 -0.45 -5.50
C ALA A 311 5.66 0.24 -6.15
N LEU A 312 5.26 1.42 -5.66
CA LEU A 312 4.19 2.24 -6.24
C LEU A 312 4.40 2.48 -7.74
N LEU A 313 5.58 2.96 -8.14
CA LEU A 313 5.84 3.36 -9.53
C LEU A 313 6.04 2.17 -10.48
N ASN A 314 6.24 0.97 -9.95
CA ASN A 314 6.38 -0.27 -10.71
C ASN A 314 5.18 -1.23 -10.57
N SER A 315 4.17 -0.88 -9.76
CA SER A 315 2.97 -1.67 -9.57
C SER A 315 2.15 -1.80 -10.86
N THR A 316 1.44 -2.92 -10.99
CA THR A 316 0.57 -3.16 -12.15
C THR A 316 -0.60 -2.17 -12.19
N GLU A 317 -1.12 -1.77 -11.03
CA GLU A 317 -2.18 -0.78 -10.86
C GLU A 317 -1.74 0.59 -11.36
N PHE A 318 -0.53 1.03 -11.01
CA PHE A 318 0.01 2.29 -11.49
C PHE A 318 0.18 2.28 -13.02
N ALA A 319 0.68 1.17 -13.58
CA ALA A 319 0.83 1.01 -15.02
C ALA A 319 -0.53 0.99 -15.75
N ALA A 320 -1.60 0.49 -15.11
CA ALA A 320 -2.94 0.43 -15.67
C ALA A 320 -3.66 1.80 -15.69
N LEU A 321 -3.25 2.75 -14.84
CA LEU A 321 -3.83 4.09 -14.82
C LEU A 321 -3.53 4.88 -16.11
N PRO A 322 -4.46 5.77 -16.54
CA PRO A 322 -4.17 6.73 -17.60
C PRO A 322 -2.93 7.59 -17.27
N THR A 323 -2.20 8.02 -18.30
CA THR A 323 -0.99 8.85 -18.10
C THR A 323 -1.26 10.12 -17.28
N SER A 324 -2.43 10.74 -17.43
CA SER A 324 -2.81 11.90 -16.62
C SER A 324 -2.90 11.60 -15.13
N ASP A 325 -3.35 10.40 -14.77
CA ASP A 325 -3.52 9.97 -13.38
C ASP A 325 -2.19 9.51 -12.78
N GLN A 326 -1.33 8.89 -13.58
CA GLN A 326 0.06 8.64 -13.20
C GLN A 326 0.80 9.95 -12.90
N ASP A 327 0.54 11.02 -13.67
CA ASP A 327 1.13 12.34 -13.43
C ASP A 327 0.62 12.98 -12.13
N LEU A 328 -0.64 12.74 -11.75
CA LEU A 328 -1.18 13.18 -10.45
C LEU A 328 -0.49 12.46 -9.28
N ILE A 329 -0.25 11.14 -9.39
CA ILE A 329 0.51 10.38 -8.38
C ILE A 329 1.94 10.93 -8.26
N ARG A 330 2.63 11.16 -9.39
CA ARG A 330 3.98 11.75 -9.38
C ARG A 330 3.98 13.17 -8.80
N ALA A 331 2.95 13.97 -9.09
CA ALA A 331 2.80 15.31 -8.52
C ALA A 331 2.56 15.25 -7.00
N THR A 332 1.76 14.29 -6.53
CA THR A 332 1.53 14.05 -5.09
C THR A 332 2.85 13.73 -4.39
N LEU A 333 3.62 12.76 -4.90
CA LEU A 333 4.94 12.41 -4.35
C LEU A 333 5.95 13.58 -4.36
N ALA A 334 5.84 14.48 -5.34
CA ALA A 334 6.73 15.64 -5.46
C ALA A 334 6.29 16.82 -4.56
N GLY A 335 5.00 16.91 -4.25
CA GLY A 335 4.40 17.96 -3.42
C GLY A 335 4.41 17.65 -1.92
N ALA A 336 4.57 16.38 -1.53
CA ALA A 336 4.56 15.95 -0.15
C ALA A 336 5.71 16.53 0.68
N ASP A 337 5.47 16.74 1.98
CA ASP A 337 6.53 17.09 2.93
C ASP A 337 7.55 15.96 2.98
N VAL A 338 8.84 16.29 2.98
CA VAL A 338 9.93 15.31 3.07
C VAL A 338 9.92 14.53 4.38
N ALA A 339 9.27 15.06 5.42
CA ALA A 339 9.04 14.38 6.68
C ALA A 339 7.84 13.42 6.65
N ASP A 340 6.95 13.55 5.66
CA ASP A 340 5.82 12.64 5.47
C ASP A 340 6.25 11.41 4.66
N LEU A 341 6.68 10.39 5.40
CA LEU A 341 7.20 9.15 4.86
C LEU A 341 6.11 8.17 4.40
N ALA A 342 4.83 8.42 4.73
CA ALA A 342 3.74 7.47 4.49
C ALA A 342 3.08 7.63 3.11
N VAL A 343 3.14 8.81 2.50
CA VAL A 343 2.42 9.14 1.24
C VAL A 343 2.57 8.09 0.14
N ALA A 344 3.79 7.56 -0.09
CA ALA A 344 4.00 6.56 -1.13
C ALA A 344 3.30 5.22 -0.83
N GLY A 345 3.31 4.80 0.44
CA GLY A 345 2.61 3.61 0.90
C GLY A 345 1.10 3.78 0.81
N ASP A 346 0.57 4.93 1.24
CA ASP A 346 -0.88 5.19 1.19
C ASP A 346 -1.39 5.30 -0.25
N LEU A 347 -0.60 5.88 -1.16
CA LEU A 347 -0.95 5.92 -2.59
C LEU A 347 -0.96 4.51 -3.20
N LEU A 348 0.00 3.65 -2.82
CA LEU A 348 0.03 2.25 -3.25
C LEU A 348 -1.21 1.50 -2.74
N SER A 349 -1.54 1.64 -1.46
CA SER A 349 -2.75 1.05 -0.87
C SER A 349 -4.01 1.52 -1.58
N LEU A 350 -4.15 2.82 -1.80
CA LEU A 350 -5.29 3.41 -2.50
C LEU A 350 -5.51 2.82 -3.90
N ILE A 351 -4.46 2.69 -4.72
CA ILE A 351 -4.62 2.20 -6.09
C ILE A 351 -4.80 0.67 -6.16
N GLN A 352 -4.28 -0.06 -5.17
CA GLN A 352 -4.50 -1.50 -5.00
C GLN A 352 -5.88 -1.82 -4.41
N ASN A 353 -6.57 -0.84 -3.81
CA ASN A 353 -7.90 -1.04 -3.28
C ASN A 353 -8.87 -1.44 -4.42
N PRO A 354 -9.53 -2.62 -4.34
CA PRO A 354 -10.41 -3.10 -5.40
C PRO A 354 -11.65 -2.21 -5.59
N ASN A 355 -12.08 -1.49 -4.55
CA ASN A 355 -13.17 -0.54 -4.67
C ASN A 355 -12.72 0.69 -5.47
N PHE A 356 -11.46 1.14 -5.34
CA PHE A 356 -10.89 2.21 -6.18
C PHE A 356 -10.72 1.75 -7.62
N ALA A 357 -10.11 0.59 -7.83
CA ALA A 357 -9.92 0.01 -9.16
C ALA A 357 -11.25 -0.23 -9.90
N GLY A 358 -12.33 -0.50 -9.16
CA GLY A 358 -13.68 -0.67 -9.69
C GLY A 358 -14.43 0.62 -10.02
N LEU A 359 -13.91 1.80 -9.67
CA LEU A 359 -14.55 3.09 -9.98
C LEU A 359 -14.44 3.45 -11.47
N PRO A 360 -15.37 4.27 -12.00
CA PRO A 360 -15.19 4.89 -13.31
C PRO A 360 -13.92 5.75 -13.36
N ALA A 361 -13.27 5.81 -14.53
CA ALA A 361 -12.03 6.56 -14.74
C ALA A 361 -12.13 8.03 -14.28
N ASP A 362 -13.23 8.73 -14.59
CA ASP A 362 -13.41 10.12 -14.18
C ASP A 362 -13.45 10.28 -12.63
N THR A 363 -13.97 9.29 -11.92
CA THR A 363 -13.96 9.26 -10.44
C THR A 363 -12.56 8.96 -9.90
N GLN A 364 -11.82 8.04 -10.51
CA GLN A 364 -10.40 7.78 -10.15
C GLN A 364 -9.56 9.05 -10.32
N THR A 365 -9.71 9.75 -11.46
CA THR A 365 -9.07 11.04 -11.70
C THR A 365 -9.49 12.08 -10.66
N ALA A 366 -10.78 12.14 -10.25
CA ALA A 366 -11.24 13.07 -9.23
C ALA A 366 -10.55 12.83 -7.87
N ILE A 367 -10.45 11.57 -7.43
CA ILE A 367 -9.79 11.20 -6.17
C ILE A 367 -8.29 11.52 -6.22
N LEU A 368 -7.59 11.09 -7.29
CA LEU A 368 -6.16 11.35 -7.45
C LEU A 368 -5.85 12.84 -7.64
N SER A 369 -6.79 13.62 -8.20
CA SER A 369 -6.64 15.08 -8.25
C SER A 369 -6.64 15.69 -6.86
N GLN A 370 -7.46 15.19 -5.95
CA GLN A 370 -7.47 15.68 -4.57
C GLN A 370 -6.23 15.24 -3.80
N ALA A 371 -5.74 14.01 -3.98
CA ALA A 371 -4.44 13.61 -3.46
C ALA A 371 -3.31 14.53 -3.95
N SER A 372 -3.33 14.92 -5.24
CA SER A 372 -2.34 15.86 -5.78
C SER A 372 -2.52 17.30 -5.30
N ASN A 373 -3.75 17.74 -5.03
CA ASN A 373 -4.03 19.07 -4.47
C ASN A 373 -3.61 19.18 -3.01
N TYR A 374 -3.69 18.07 -2.28
CA TYR A 374 -3.39 17.92 -0.85
C TYR A 374 -2.41 16.76 -0.64
N PRO A 375 -1.12 16.96 -0.97
CA PRO A 375 -0.12 15.90 -0.94
C PRO A 375 0.31 15.55 0.49
N ASP A 376 -0.59 14.89 1.22
CA ASP A 376 -0.48 14.54 2.63
C ASP A 376 -0.99 13.10 2.84
N SER A 377 -0.28 12.31 3.63
CA SER A 377 -0.61 10.90 3.90
C SER A 377 -2.00 10.74 4.51
N ARG A 378 -2.40 11.64 5.43
CA ARG A 378 -3.73 11.61 6.05
C ARG A 378 -4.82 11.80 5.01
N ALA A 379 -4.59 12.70 4.04
CA ALA A 379 -5.53 12.90 2.94
C ALA A 379 -5.66 11.66 2.06
N VAL A 380 -4.55 11.02 1.67
CA VAL A 380 -4.58 9.81 0.85
C VAL A 380 -5.25 8.65 1.59
N ALA A 381 -4.90 8.43 2.86
CA ALA A 381 -5.49 7.38 3.69
C ALA A 381 -7.01 7.58 3.90
N ASN A 382 -7.46 8.81 4.14
CA ASN A 382 -8.89 9.09 4.28
C ASN A 382 -9.65 9.03 2.94
N LEU A 383 -9.00 9.35 1.82
CA LEU A 383 -9.57 9.10 0.49
C LEU A 383 -9.77 7.61 0.24
N GLU A 384 -8.83 6.76 0.63
CA GLU A 384 -8.98 5.29 0.56
C GLU A 384 -10.16 4.82 1.42
N ARG A 385 -10.23 5.25 2.70
CA ARG A 385 -11.35 4.95 3.59
C ARG A 385 -12.69 5.39 3.02
N MET A 386 -12.74 6.55 2.35
CA MET A 386 -13.95 7.06 1.70
C MET A 386 -14.39 6.17 0.53
N VAL A 387 -13.45 5.69 -0.29
CA VAL A 387 -13.74 4.80 -1.42
C VAL A 387 -14.37 3.48 -0.98
N ASP A 388 -14.06 3.03 0.24
CA ASP A 388 -14.67 1.85 0.85
C ASP A 388 -16.13 2.06 1.29
N GLN A 389 -16.57 3.31 1.41
CA GLN A 389 -17.92 3.64 1.87
C GLN A 389 -18.98 3.46 0.77
N GLN A 390 -20.06 2.76 1.12
CA GLN A 390 -21.16 2.55 0.19
C GLN A 390 -21.83 3.87 -0.20
N TRP A 391 -21.99 4.80 0.74
CA TRP A 391 -22.62 6.09 0.47
C TRP A 391 -21.87 6.90 -0.58
N PHE A 392 -20.54 6.80 -0.64
CA PHE A 392 -19.71 7.49 -1.64
C PHE A 392 -19.87 6.84 -3.02
N ARG A 393 -19.85 5.50 -3.07
CA ARG A 393 -20.03 4.76 -4.32
C ARG A 393 -21.44 4.92 -4.92
N ASP A 394 -22.44 5.22 -4.09
CA ASP A 394 -23.82 5.49 -4.53
C ASP A 394 -24.04 6.92 -5.06
N GLN A 395 -23.09 7.84 -4.85
CA GLN A 395 -23.15 9.21 -5.36
C GLN A 395 -22.89 9.26 -6.87
N ASP A 396 -23.37 10.32 -7.53
CA ASP A 396 -22.95 10.63 -8.89
C ASP A 396 -21.55 11.26 -8.92
N LEU A 397 -20.97 11.41 -10.12
CA LEU A 397 -19.62 11.95 -10.27
C LEU A 397 -19.46 13.35 -9.65
N ALA A 398 -20.48 14.21 -9.76
CA ALA A 398 -20.39 15.58 -9.26
C ALA A 398 -20.29 15.59 -7.74
N ASP A 399 -21.06 14.73 -7.08
CA ASP A 399 -21.04 14.57 -5.63
C ASP A 399 -19.79 13.83 -5.14
N GLN A 400 -19.30 12.84 -5.90
CA GLN A 400 -18.02 12.20 -5.63
C GLN A 400 -16.86 13.20 -5.66
N GLN A 401 -16.85 14.15 -6.60
CA GLN A 401 -15.86 15.22 -6.65
C GLN A 401 -15.91 16.12 -5.40
N ARG A 402 -17.11 16.51 -4.96
CA ARG A 402 -17.28 17.34 -3.76
C ARG A 402 -16.89 16.60 -2.48
N SER A 403 -17.28 15.33 -2.37
CA SER A 403 -16.94 14.47 -1.23
C SER A 403 -15.42 14.25 -1.13
N ALA A 404 -14.76 13.91 -2.24
CA ALA A 404 -13.31 13.77 -2.29
C ALA A 404 -12.59 15.07 -1.89
N LYS A 405 -13.11 16.22 -2.34
CA LYS A 405 -12.58 17.55 -2.01
C LYS A 405 -12.71 17.87 -0.53
N LEU A 406 -13.88 17.61 0.07
CA LEU A 406 -14.12 17.78 1.50
C LEU A 406 -13.15 16.91 2.32
N VAL A 407 -13.09 15.62 2.00
CA VAL A 407 -12.26 14.66 2.74
C VAL A 407 -10.78 15.01 2.65
N ALA A 408 -10.26 15.27 1.45
CA ALA A 408 -8.84 15.60 1.29
C ALA A 408 -8.46 16.93 1.97
N HIS A 409 -9.29 17.98 1.81
CA HIS A 409 -9.04 19.29 2.41
C HIS A 409 -9.02 19.21 3.94
N MET A 410 -10.07 18.64 4.55
CA MET A 410 -10.13 18.50 6.00
C MET A 410 -8.99 17.63 6.52
N SER A 411 -8.65 16.54 5.83
CA SER A 411 -7.57 15.66 6.27
C SER A 411 -6.22 16.36 6.34
N ALA A 412 -5.92 17.24 5.38
CA ALA A 412 -4.64 17.97 5.28
C ALA A 412 -4.63 19.34 6.00
N ASP A 413 -5.76 19.78 6.58
CA ASP A 413 -5.85 21.09 7.23
C ASP A 413 -5.21 21.09 8.63
N ASP A 414 -4.04 21.73 8.74
CA ASP A 414 -3.32 21.95 9.99
C ASP A 414 -3.66 23.31 10.66
N THR A 415 -4.57 24.10 10.07
CA THR A 415 -5.01 25.39 10.65
C THR A 415 -6.20 25.23 11.58
N GLY A 416 -7.01 24.20 11.36
CA GLY A 416 -8.15 23.80 12.19
C GLY A 416 -7.77 22.97 13.42
N ASP A 417 -8.74 22.73 14.29
CA ASP A 417 -8.59 21.82 15.41
C ASP A 417 -8.60 20.37 14.91
N ARG A 418 -7.48 19.66 15.11
CA ARG A 418 -7.25 18.34 14.54
C ARG A 418 -8.14 17.27 15.12
N ASP A 419 -8.40 17.31 16.42
CA ASP A 419 -9.20 16.28 17.09
C ASP A 419 -10.65 16.39 16.62
N ILE A 420 -11.19 17.61 16.52
CA ILE A 420 -12.54 17.85 15.99
C ILE A 420 -12.63 17.45 14.52
N ILE A 421 -11.65 17.78 13.69
CA ILE A 421 -11.63 17.43 12.26
C ILE A 421 -11.61 15.91 12.09
N GLU A 422 -10.73 15.21 12.79
CA GLU A 422 -10.57 13.76 12.68
C GLU A 422 -11.83 13.04 13.19
N ASN A 423 -12.37 13.46 14.33
CA ASN A 423 -13.63 12.94 14.85
C ASN A 423 -14.80 13.21 13.90
N THR A 424 -14.83 14.36 13.24
CA THR A 424 -15.85 14.68 12.22
C THR A 424 -15.76 13.74 11.02
N LEU A 425 -14.55 13.52 10.48
CA LEU A 425 -14.31 12.64 9.34
C LEU A 425 -14.64 11.17 9.69
N ASP A 426 -14.24 10.72 10.88
CA ASP A 426 -14.45 9.35 11.34
C ASP A 426 -15.93 8.97 11.42
N ARG A 427 -16.84 9.92 11.67
CA ARG A 427 -18.28 9.67 11.62
C ARG A 427 -18.80 9.19 10.26
N PHE A 428 -18.06 9.44 9.18
CA PHE A 428 -18.40 9.00 7.81
C PHE A 428 -17.43 7.99 7.22
N LEU A 429 -16.18 7.93 7.73
CA LEU A 429 -15.07 7.17 7.14
C LEU A 429 -14.65 5.95 7.96
N ALA A 430 -15.10 5.82 9.21
CA ALA A 430 -14.88 4.59 9.97
C ALA A 430 -15.49 3.37 9.23
N PRO A 431 -14.92 2.17 9.36
CA PRO A 431 -15.47 0.96 8.72
C PRO A 431 -16.93 0.65 9.13
N ASP A 432 -17.32 1.07 10.33
CA ASP A 432 -18.65 0.98 10.91
C ASP A 432 -19.35 2.34 11.03
N ALA A 433 -18.93 3.33 10.24
CA ALA A 433 -19.53 4.66 10.23
C ALA A 433 -21.05 4.62 10.08
N ASP A 434 -21.75 5.27 11.01
CA ASP A 434 -23.21 5.32 11.05
C ASP A 434 -23.80 6.43 10.17
N TYR A 435 -22.98 7.41 9.76
CA TYR A 435 -23.45 8.57 9.01
C TYR A 435 -23.03 8.53 7.54
N LYS A 436 -23.78 9.28 6.72
CA LYS A 436 -23.50 9.47 5.30
C LYS A 436 -23.52 10.93 4.90
N LEU A 437 -22.71 11.25 3.89
CA LEU A 437 -22.65 12.57 3.28
C LEU A 437 -23.54 12.64 2.03
N ARG A 438 -24.25 13.76 1.88
CA ARG A 438 -25.08 14.05 0.71
C ARG A 438 -24.90 15.50 0.28
N TRP A 439 -24.99 15.73 -1.02
CA TRP A 439 -25.04 17.06 -1.60
C TRP A 439 -26.42 17.29 -2.21
N LEU A 440 -26.99 18.48 -1.98
CA LEU A 440 -28.25 18.90 -2.56
C LEU A 440 -28.24 20.41 -2.84
N PRO A 441 -29.02 20.88 -3.81
CA PRO A 441 -29.24 22.31 -3.97
C PRO A 441 -30.14 22.77 -2.82
N ILE A 442 -29.60 23.67 -1.98
CA ILE A 442 -30.36 24.25 -0.88
C ILE A 442 -30.69 25.69 -1.24
N ALA A 443 -31.98 25.92 -1.52
CA ALA A 443 -32.46 27.24 -1.91
C ALA A 443 -32.14 28.27 -0.83
N ALA A 444 -31.56 29.41 -1.26
CA ALA A 444 -31.41 30.55 -0.38
C ALA A 444 -32.79 31.15 -0.07
N ASP A 445 -33.10 31.31 1.21
CA ASP A 445 -34.20 32.16 1.63
C ASP A 445 -33.81 33.63 1.43
N PRO A 446 -34.77 34.55 1.20
CA PRO A 446 -34.47 35.97 1.05
C PRO A 446 -33.70 36.53 2.26
N GLY A 447 -32.39 36.69 2.12
CA GLY A 447 -31.50 37.21 3.17
C GLY A 447 -30.77 36.14 4.00
N ASN A 448 -30.94 34.84 3.71
CA ASN A 448 -30.22 33.76 4.39
C ASN A 448 -29.74 32.69 3.41
N VAL A 449 -28.48 32.27 3.54
CA VAL A 449 -27.90 31.18 2.74
C VAL A 449 -27.66 30.00 3.67
N THR A 450 -28.38 28.90 3.45
CA THR A 450 -28.18 27.66 4.19
C THR A 450 -26.98 26.93 3.59
N LEU A 451 -25.96 26.69 4.42
CA LEU A 451 -24.69 26.06 4.00
C LEU A 451 -24.77 24.52 4.05
N GLY A 452 -25.57 24.00 4.97
CA GLY A 452 -25.83 22.58 5.17
C GLY A 452 -26.94 22.38 6.21
N TYR A 453 -27.30 21.13 6.44
CA TYR A 453 -28.12 20.70 7.58
C TYR A 453 -27.89 19.22 7.88
N ALA A 454 -28.04 18.86 9.14
CA ALA A 454 -28.09 17.49 9.63
C ALA A 454 -29.52 16.98 9.80
N SER A 455 -29.80 15.73 9.41
CA SER A 455 -31.06 15.07 9.74
C SER A 455 -30.94 13.55 9.72
N GLY A 456 -31.41 12.91 10.80
CA GLY A 456 -31.30 11.45 10.95
C GLY A 456 -29.85 11.01 11.02
N ASP A 457 -29.39 10.26 10.02
CA ASP A 457 -28.02 9.76 9.85
C ASP A 457 -27.27 10.48 8.71
N THR A 458 -27.80 11.61 8.22
CA THR A 458 -27.32 12.26 7.00
C THR A 458 -26.85 13.67 7.27
N LEU A 459 -25.60 13.95 6.87
CA LEU A 459 -25.12 15.31 6.66
C LEU A 459 -25.44 15.73 5.22
N THR A 460 -26.23 16.79 5.05
CA THR A 460 -26.50 17.38 3.72
C THR A 460 -25.79 18.72 3.59
N LEU A 461 -24.92 18.87 2.59
CA LEU A 461 -24.22 20.12 2.29
C LEU A 461 -24.73 20.74 0.99
N ASN A 462 -24.62 22.07 0.89
CA ASN A 462 -25.15 22.82 -0.25
C ASN A 462 -24.28 22.67 -1.51
N GLU A 463 -24.81 21.97 -2.51
CA GLU A 463 -24.10 21.67 -3.76
C GLU A 463 -23.84 22.91 -4.63
N ASP A 464 -24.62 23.99 -4.43
CA ASP A 464 -24.49 25.25 -5.17
C ASP A 464 -23.29 26.08 -4.69
N LEU A 465 -22.76 25.76 -3.50
CA LEU A 465 -21.66 26.51 -2.87
C LEU A 465 -20.30 25.83 -3.02
N VAL A 466 -20.27 24.52 -3.29
CA VAL A 466 -19.05 23.75 -3.53
C VAL A 466 -19.05 23.26 -4.98
N PRO A 467 -18.15 23.76 -5.84
CA PRO A 467 -18.08 23.31 -7.23
C PRO A 467 -17.72 21.83 -7.36
N ALA A 468 -18.46 21.12 -8.22
CA ALA A 468 -18.15 19.77 -8.69
C ALA A 468 -17.06 19.80 -9.77
N ASP A 469 -15.83 20.07 -9.33
CA ASP A 469 -14.63 20.04 -10.15
C ASP A 469 -13.44 19.46 -9.37
N ASN A 470 -12.33 19.24 -10.07
CA ASN A 470 -11.11 18.67 -9.49
C ASN A 470 -10.16 19.74 -8.91
N ASN A 471 -10.60 21.00 -8.79
CA ASN A 471 -9.78 22.06 -8.20
C ASN A 471 -9.75 21.90 -6.67
N PRO A 472 -8.73 22.44 -5.98
CA PRO A 472 -8.75 22.51 -4.52
C PRO A 472 -9.91 23.40 -4.02
N VAL A 473 -10.20 23.30 -2.72
CA VAL A 473 -11.11 24.21 -2.02
C VAL A 473 -10.59 25.64 -2.15
N GLY A 474 -11.50 26.57 -2.48
CA GLY A 474 -11.22 28.01 -2.53
C GLY A 474 -11.16 28.64 -1.15
N THR A 475 -11.21 29.98 -1.09
CA THR A 475 -11.20 30.74 0.18
C THR A 475 -12.56 31.35 0.51
N GLY A 476 -13.62 30.89 -0.16
CA GLY A 476 -14.94 31.50 -0.16
C GLY A 476 -15.96 30.75 0.66
N MET A 477 -17.18 30.64 0.12
CA MET A 477 -18.25 29.88 0.75
C MET A 477 -17.98 28.38 0.76
N ASP A 478 -17.22 27.87 -0.20
CA ASP A 478 -16.80 26.47 -0.24
C ASP A 478 -15.95 26.09 0.98
N ALA A 479 -14.94 26.88 1.31
CA ALA A 479 -14.15 26.71 2.54
C ALA A 479 -15.05 26.70 3.78
N ARG A 480 -15.97 27.67 3.90
CA ARG A 480 -16.89 27.73 5.04
C ARG A 480 -17.84 26.52 5.14
N VAL A 481 -18.30 25.99 4.01
CA VAL A 481 -19.12 24.77 3.98
C VAL A 481 -18.30 23.58 4.47
N ILE A 482 -17.05 23.45 4.02
CA ILE A 482 -16.18 22.31 4.34
C ILE A 482 -15.61 22.39 5.76
N GLU A 483 -14.94 23.49 6.11
CA GLU A 483 -14.15 23.65 7.35
C GLU A 483 -15.03 23.86 8.59
N ASN A 484 -16.12 24.63 8.46
CA ASN A 484 -16.95 25.02 9.59
C ASN A 484 -18.28 24.27 9.62
N THR A 485 -19.00 24.24 8.49
CA THR A 485 -20.37 23.70 8.45
C THR A 485 -20.38 22.18 8.65
N SER A 486 -19.41 21.44 8.10
CA SER A 486 -19.35 19.99 8.30
C SER A 486 -19.28 19.59 9.78
N ALA A 487 -18.34 20.16 10.54
CA ALA A 487 -18.18 19.89 11.96
C ALA A 487 -19.36 20.41 12.80
N HIS A 488 -19.91 21.58 12.44
CA HIS A 488 -21.12 22.13 13.05
C HIS A 488 -22.30 21.16 12.96
N GLU A 489 -22.60 20.67 11.76
CA GLU A 489 -23.75 19.79 11.53
C GLU A 489 -23.52 18.38 12.09
N VAL A 490 -22.28 17.86 12.08
CA VAL A 490 -21.96 16.60 12.77
C VAL A 490 -22.15 16.72 14.29
N SER A 491 -21.81 17.88 14.86
CA SER A 491 -22.07 18.17 16.26
C SER A 491 -23.56 18.04 16.61
N HIS A 492 -24.46 18.47 15.73
CA HIS A 492 -25.90 18.24 15.89
C HIS A 492 -26.28 16.76 15.80
N LEU A 493 -25.73 16.02 14.83
CA LEU A 493 -26.01 14.58 14.68
C LEU A 493 -25.63 13.77 15.91
N VAL A 494 -24.42 14.00 16.44
CA VAL A 494 -23.88 13.27 17.59
C VAL A 494 -24.73 13.49 18.84
N ASN A 495 -25.29 14.68 19.02
CA ASN A 495 -26.02 15.04 20.23
C ASN A 495 -27.53 14.86 20.10
N GLY A 496 -28.03 14.58 18.89
CA GLY A 496 -29.45 14.39 18.64
C GLY A 496 -30.26 15.67 18.85
N ASP A 497 -29.66 16.81 18.54
CA ASP A 497 -30.23 18.15 18.74
C ASP A 497 -31.55 18.28 17.97
N THR A 498 -32.55 18.93 18.58
CA THR A 498 -33.87 19.09 17.95
C THR A 498 -34.41 20.52 18.07
N PRO A 499 -34.83 21.12 16.94
CA PRO A 499 -35.36 22.49 16.96
C PRO A 499 -36.50 22.68 17.95
N SER A 500 -36.34 23.63 18.87
CA SER A 500 -37.37 24.02 19.82
C SER A 500 -37.25 25.49 20.23
N GLN A 501 -38.34 26.12 20.67
CA GLN A 501 -38.33 27.53 21.11
C GLN A 501 -37.83 27.65 22.58
N THR A 502 -36.65 27.12 22.90
CA THR A 502 -36.09 27.04 24.26
C THR A 502 -34.67 27.62 24.32
N PHE A 503 -34.16 27.90 25.51
CA PHE A 503 -32.74 28.20 25.71
C PHE A 503 -31.87 27.00 25.33
N GLU A 504 -32.29 25.78 25.68
CA GLU A 504 -31.58 24.54 25.40
C GLU A 504 -31.22 24.42 23.92
N TYR A 505 -32.18 24.61 23.01
CA TYR A 505 -31.90 24.57 21.57
C TYR A 505 -31.00 25.70 21.07
N LEU A 506 -31.16 26.94 21.57
CA LEU A 506 -30.23 28.02 21.21
C LEU A 506 -28.80 27.73 21.72
N ASN A 507 -28.67 27.03 22.84
CA ASN A 507 -27.39 26.60 23.37
C ASN A 507 -26.80 25.40 22.58
N GLU A 508 -27.64 24.48 22.09
CA GLU A 508 -27.25 23.43 21.14
C GLU A 508 -26.67 24.03 19.85
N GLU A 509 -27.32 25.06 19.29
CA GLU A 509 -26.85 25.82 18.12
C GLU A 509 -25.56 26.63 18.40
N TYR A 510 -25.42 27.16 19.61
CA TYR A 510 -24.18 27.79 20.07
C TYR A 510 -23.04 26.77 20.16
N ARG A 511 -23.29 25.60 20.74
CA ARG A 511 -22.34 24.48 20.86
C ARG A 511 -21.88 23.98 19.50
N ALA A 512 -22.81 23.70 18.59
CA ALA A 512 -22.47 23.30 17.23
C ALA A 512 -21.66 24.39 16.51
N TRP A 513 -22.01 25.66 16.68
CA TRP A 513 -21.23 26.77 16.11
C TRP A 513 -19.82 26.84 16.69
N TYR A 514 -19.67 26.63 18.01
CA TYR A 514 -18.39 26.60 18.70
C TYR A 514 -17.48 25.49 18.14
N VAL A 515 -17.99 24.27 18.02
CA VAL A 515 -17.27 23.13 17.42
C VAL A 515 -16.86 23.42 15.98
N GLY A 516 -17.78 23.92 15.15
CA GLY A 516 -17.42 24.33 13.78
C GLY A 516 -16.41 25.48 13.73
N TYR A 517 -16.44 26.38 14.71
CA TYR A 517 -15.49 27.48 14.81
C TYR A 517 -14.08 26.96 15.11
N GLU A 518 -13.95 26.04 16.06
CA GLU A 518 -12.67 25.40 16.39
C GLU A 518 -12.14 24.55 15.24
N ALA A 519 -13.01 23.77 14.59
CA ALA A 519 -12.66 23.01 13.39
C ALA A 519 -12.06 23.91 12.29
N GLN A 520 -12.56 25.13 12.13
CA GLN A 520 -12.05 26.07 11.12
C GLN A 520 -10.82 26.88 11.59
N ASN A 521 -10.72 27.22 12.88
CA ASN A 521 -9.76 28.22 13.36
C ASN A 521 -8.66 27.66 14.27
N GLY A 522 -8.76 26.40 14.68
CA GLY A 522 -7.79 25.73 15.56
C GLY A 522 -7.68 26.35 16.94
N ARG A 523 -8.70 27.10 17.36
CA ARG A 523 -8.78 27.74 18.68
C ARG A 523 -10.22 27.97 19.11
N PRO A 524 -10.47 28.06 20.42
CA PRO A 524 -11.75 28.50 20.93
C PRO A 524 -12.09 29.92 20.45
N PRO A 525 -13.38 30.24 20.23
CA PRO A 525 -13.83 31.61 20.00
C PRO A 525 -13.54 32.47 21.23
N SER A 526 -13.31 33.75 20.99
CA SER A 526 -13.20 34.75 22.05
C SER A 526 -14.56 35.14 22.61
N ASN A 527 -14.59 35.75 23.79
CA ASN A 527 -15.82 36.32 24.37
C ASN A 527 -16.57 37.23 23.40
N GLN A 528 -15.84 38.01 22.57
CA GLN A 528 -16.46 38.84 21.55
C GLN A 528 -17.15 38.01 20.46
N GLU A 529 -16.44 37.03 19.90
CA GLU A 529 -16.96 36.19 18.81
C GLU A 529 -18.17 35.38 19.29
N ALA A 530 -18.13 34.89 20.52
CA ALA A 530 -19.27 34.25 21.18
C ALA A 530 -20.46 35.21 21.34
N MET A 531 -20.23 36.44 21.80
CA MET A 531 -21.29 37.44 21.93
C MET A 531 -21.90 37.82 20.58
N ASP A 532 -21.08 37.98 19.54
CA ASP A 532 -21.54 38.28 18.17
C ASP A 532 -22.45 37.15 17.65
N ARG A 533 -22.14 35.89 18.00
CA ARG A 533 -23.00 34.75 17.68
C ARG A 533 -24.34 34.81 18.42
N TRP A 534 -24.33 35.14 19.71
CA TRP A 534 -25.57 35.32 20.46
C TRP A 534 -26.39 36.53 19.98
N GLU A 535 -25.74 37.62 19.56
CA GLU A 535 -26.44 38.74 18.91
C GLU A 535 -27.16 38.27 17.64
N TYR A 536 -26.52 37.42 16.83
CA TYR A 536 -27.15 36.82 15.65
C TYR A 536 -28.37 35.96 16.01
N PHE A 537 -28.30 35.13 17.07
CA PHE A 537 -29.42 34.32 17.53
C PHE A 537 -30.60 35.15 18.04
N LEU A 538 -30.32 36.25 18.74
CA LEU A 538 -31.35 37.08 19.37
C LEU A 538 -31.87 38.20 18.45
N ASN A 539 -31.29 38.36 17.25
CA ASN A 539 -31.69 39.38 16.28
C ASN A 539 -33.12 39.11 15.75
N PRO A 540 -34.09 40.03 15.97
CA PRO A 540 -35.48 39.86 15.52
C PRO A 540 -35.65 39.79 14.00
N GLY A 541 -34.65 40.21 13.22
CA GLY A 541 -34.64 40.09 11.76
C GLY A 541 -33.73 38.98 11.23
N GLY A 542 -33.14 38.17 12.12
CA GLY A 542 -32.24 37.08 11.79
C GLY A 542 -32.95 35.74 11.56
N GLY A 543 -32.21 34.75 11.06
CA GLY A 543 -32.74 33.40 10.78
C GLY A 543 -33.22 32.63 12.01
N TYR A 544 -32.85 33.08 13.22
CA TYR A 544 -33.20 32.45 14.50
C TYR A 544 -34.29 33.19 15.26
N ALA A 545 -34.87 34.25 14.66
CA ALA A 545 -35.88 35.08 15.31
C ALA A 545 -37.08 34.26 15.81
N ASP A 546 -37.52 33.26 15.05
CA ASP A 546 -38.65 32.40 15.44
C ASP A 546 -38.37 31.58 16.72
N TYR A 547 -37.11 31.22 16.99
CA TYR A 547 -36.70 30.50 18.19
C TYR A 547 -36.53 31.42 19.39
N ALA A 548 -35.92 32.60 19.17
CA ALA A 548 -35.65 33.57 20.24
C ALA A 548 -36.90 34.39 20.62
N GLN A 549 -37.65 34.90 19.63
CA GLN A 549 -38.78 35.85 19.78
C GLN A 549 -40.15 35.20 19.55
N GLY A 550 -40.18 33.94 19.13
CA GLY A 550 -41.41 33.21 18.90
C GLY A 550 -42.05 33.43 17.53
N ILE A 551 -43.00 32.56 17.21
CA ILE A 551 -43.74 32.59 15.94
C ILE A 551 -45.08 33.25 16.20
N THR A 552 -45.33 34.36 15.52
CA THR A 552 -46.66 34.99 15.52
C THR A 552 -47.60 34.25 14.57
N GLY A 553 -48.77 33.83 15.08
CA GLY A 553 -49.76 33.11 14.29
C GLY A 553 -50.35 34.02 13.20
N GLY A 554 -49.74 34.04 12.01
CA GLY A 554 -50.08 34.95 10.91
C GLY A 554 -51.48 34.79 10.26
N GLY A 555 -52.40 34.01 10.85
CA GLY A 555 -53.74 33.79 10.29
C GLY A 555 -54.80 33.36 11.33
N PRO A 556 -56.10 33.38 10.96
CA PRO A 556 -57.18 33.01 11.88
C PRO A 556 -57.06 31.53 12.27
N GLY A 557 -56.62 31.27 13.50
CA GLY A 557 -56.45 29.92 14.06
C GLY A 557 -55.00 29.47 14.28
N GLY A 558 -54.00 30.27 13.89
CA GLY A 558 -52.62 30.05 14.32
C GLY A 558 -52.45 30.45 15.78
N ALA A 559 -51.91 29.55 16.60
CA ALA A 559 -51.51 29.90 17.97
C ALA A 559 -50.13 30.57 17.91
N ASP A 560 -49.94 31.62 18.71
CA ASP A 560 -48.61 32.18 18.94
C ASP A 560 -47.77 31.13 19.70
N ILE A 561 -46.56 30.89 19.22
CA ILE A 561 -45.59 30.01 19.88
C ILE A 561 -44.55 30.92 20.52
N PRO A 562 -44.51 31.06 21.86
CA PRO A 562 -43.56 31.94 22.53
C PRO A 562 -42.13 31.46 22.32
N GLY A 563 -41.23 32.40 22.02
CA GLY A 563 -39.80 32.18 21.89
C GLY A 563 -39.13 31.96 23.25
N ALA A 564 -37.83 31.69 23.23
CA ALA A 564 -37.03 31.57 24.45
C ALA A 564 -37.05 32.88 25.27
N LEU A 565 -36.99 34.05 24.64
CA LEU A 565 -37.03 35.34 25.35
C LEU A 565 -38.40 35.67 25.95
N ASP A 566 -39.48 35.09 25.42
CA ASP A 566 -40.84 35.28 25.95
C ASP A 566 -41.12 34.45 27.21
N LYS A 567 -40.23 33.50 27.53
CA LYS A 567 -40.36 32.56 28.64
C LYS A 567 -39.37 32.97 29.75
N PRO A 568 -39.83 33.45 30.92
CA PRO A 568 -38.94 33.99 31.94
C PRO A 568 -37.81 33.05 32.39
N GLU A 569 -38.08 31.75 32.53
CA GLU A 569 -37.10 30.74 32.95
C GLU A 569 -36.04 30.45 31.86
N GLU A 570 -36.40 30.58 30.58
CA GLU A 570 -35.48 30.40 29.45
C GLU A 570 -34.64 31.67 29.24
N ALA A 571 -35.29 32.84 29.29
CA ALA A 571 -34.62 34.14 29.17
C ALA A 571 -33.59 34.36 30.28
N GLU A 572 -33.86 33.93 31.52
CA GLU A 572 -32.91 34.01 32.63
C GLU A 572 -31.62 33.22 32.33
N GLN A 573 -31.71 32.07 31.66
CA GLN A 573 -30.55 31.27 31.27
C GLN A 573 -29.74 31.95 30.16
N ILE A 574 -30.42 32.52 29.15
CA ILE A 574 -29.75 33.35 28.12
C ILE A 574 -28.97 34.49 28.79
N PHE A 575 -29.62 35.22 29.70
CA PHE A 575 -28.97 36.36 30.36
C PHE A 575 -27.83 35.94 31.30
N ALA A 576 -27.93 34.78 31.95
CA ALA A 576 -26.83 34.23 32.73
C ALA A 576 -25.59 33.99 31.86
N LEU A 577 -25.76 33.40 30.68
CA LEU A 577 -24.69 33.17 29.72
C LEU A 577 -24.08 34.49 29.21
N LEU A 578 -24.90 35.45 28.79
CA LEU A 578 -24.41 36.77 28.36
C LEU A 578 -23.67 37.51 29.50
N SER A 579 -24.09 37.26 30.75
CA SER A 579 -23.42 37.80 31.94
C SER A 579 -22.04 37.20 32.15
N GLU A 580 -21.87 35.90 31.86
CA GLU A 580 -20.57 35.23 31.90
C GLU A 580 -19.63 35.77 30.84
N LEU A 581 -20.07 35.87 29.58
CA LEU A 581 -19.25 36.37 28.47
C LEU A 581 -18.80 37.82 28.65
N SER A 582 -19.63 38.68 29.23
CA SER A 582 -19.33 40.11 29.44
C SER A 582 -18.77 40.46 30.81
N GLY A 583 -18.95 39.57 31.80
CA GLY A 583 -18.71 39.86 33.21
C GLY A 583 -19.59 40.97 33.79
N LEU A 584 -20.74 41.26 33.16
CA LEU A 584 -21.73 42.23 33.62
C LEU A 584 -23.03 41.51 34.01
N GLU A 585 -23.84 42.10 34.89
CA GLU A 585 -25.20 41.59 35.11
C GLU A 585 -26.08 41.93 33.91
N VAL A 586 -26.50 40.90 33.16
CA VAL A 586 -27.38 41.01 32.00
C VAL A 586 -28.81 40.65 32.40
N THR A 587 -29.77 41.38 31.84
CA THR A 587 -31.20 41.29 32.07
C THR A 587 -31.96 41.67 30.79
N ASP A 588 -33.26 41.41 30.76
CA ASP A 588 -34.16 41.85 29.68
C ASP A 588 -34.05 43.34 29.36
N ALA A 589 -33.80 44.18 30.37
CA ALA A 589 -33.74 45.63 30.20
C ALA A 589 -32.44 46.14 29.54
N ASN A 590 -31.35 45.35 29.54
CA ASN A 590 -30.03 45.83 29.12
C ASN A 590 -29.25 44.91 28.17
N TYR A 591 -29.71 43.68 27.87
CA TYR A 591 -28.93 42.72 27.08
C TYR A 591 -28.46 43.27 25.72
N LEU A 592 -29.35 43.92 24.95
CA LEU A 592 -28.97 44.57 23.67
C LEU A 592 -27.89 45.64 23.84
N ALA A 593 -27.92 46.41 24.93
CA ALA A 593 -26.94 47.45 25.19
C ALA A 593 -25.58 46.86 25.60
N VAL A 594 -25.58 45.74 26.33
CA VAL A 594 -24.36 45.02 26.72
C VAL A 594 -23.68 44.39 25.51
N MET A 595 -24.45 43.71 24.65
CA MET A 595 -23.90 43.08 23.43
C MET A 595 -23.29 44.13 22.47
N ALA A 596 -23.93 45.29 22.34
CA ALA A 596 -23.51 46.33 21.40
C ALA A 596 -22.25 47.13 21.81
N ASP A 597 -21.79 47.05 23.07
CA ASP A 597 -20.62 47.81 23.55
C ASP A 597 -19.64 46.97 24.39
N PRO A 598 -18.74 46.23 23.72
CA PRO A 598 -17.71 45.43 24.37
C PRO A 598 -16.74 46.22 25.25
N SER A 599 -16.65 47.55 25.08
CA SER A 599 -15.77 48.38 25.90
C SER A 599 -16.25 48.51 27.36
N THR A 600 -17.48 48.08 27.64
CA THR A 600 -18.08 48.09 28.97
C THR A 600 -17.86 46.80 29.76
N TRP A 601 -17.41 45.74 29.10
CA TRP A 601 -17.26 44.42 29.70
C TRP A 601 -16.16 44.41 30.76
N THR A 602 -16.34 43.56 31.77
CA THR A 602 -15.30 43.34 32.79
C THR A 602 -14.43 42.12 32.47
N THR A 603 -14.92 41.21 31.62
CA THR A 603 -14.10 40.23 30.90
C THR A 603 -13.30 40.91 29.80
N THR A 604 -12.17 40.32 29.41
CA THR A 604 -11.45 40.80 28.23
C THR A 604 -12.16 40.25 26.98
N PRO A 605 -12.56 41.08 26.01
CA PRO A 605 -13.25 40.59 24.81
C PRO A 605 -12.46 39.57 23.98
N SER A 606 -11.12 39.61 24.06
CA SER A 606 -10.22 38.68 23.37
C SER A 606 -9.87 37.42 24.17
N ASP A 607 -10.28 37.32 25.44
CA ASP A 607 -10.08 36.08 26.19
C ASP A 607 -10.98 34.99 25.59
N PRO A 608 -10.54 33.71 25.60
CA PRO A 608 -11.37 32.59 25.19
C PRO A 608 -12.72 32.58 25.91
N ALA A 609 -13.79 32.31 25.17
CA ALA A 609 -15.08 32.03 25.77
C ALA A 609 -15.01 30.71 26.55
N SER A 610 -15.77 30.64 27.64
CA SER A 610 -15.85 29.46 28.51
C SER A 610 -16.48 28.28 27.78
N ASP A 611 -15.87 27.10 27.89
CA ASP A 611 -16.38 25.80 27.45
C ASP A 611 -17.28 25.13 28.51
N ASP A 612 -17.16 25.54 29.78
CA ASP A 612 -17.98 25.09 30.92
C ASP A 612 -19.51 25.33 30.76
N VAL A 613 -19.91 26.04 29.70
CA VAL A 613 -21.30 26.35 29.34
C VAL A 613 -21.97 25.17 28.60
N PHE A 614 -21.20 24.15 28.20
CA PHE A 614 -21.70 22.96 27.52
C PHE A 614 -21.81 21.78 28.50
N PRO A 615 -22.94 21.04 28.57
CA PRO A 615 -22.92 19.71 29.16
C PRO A 615 -21.94 18.86 28.35
N ALA A 616 -20.99 18.20 29.04
CA ALA A 616 -19.81 17.52 28.50
C ALA A 616 -19.98 16.95 27.08
N THR A 617 -19.13 17.43 26.18
CA THR A 617 -18.85 17.01 24.79
C THR A 617 -18.14 15.64 24.72
N ASP A 618 -18.56 14.68 25.56
CA ASP A 618 -17.82 13.42 25.83
C ASP A 618 -17.47 12.56 24.59
N ASP A 619 -17.99 12.87 23.39
CA ASP A 619 -17.83 12.07 22.16
C ASP A 619 -17.17 12.79 20.96
N LEU A 620 -16.81 14.08 21.04
CA LEU A 620 -16.04 14.77 19.98
C LEU A 620 -14.71 15.36 20.48
N ASP A 621 -14.51 15.47 21.79
CA ASP A 621 -13.23 15.86 22.40
C ASP A 621 -12.44 14.64 22.96
N ASN A 622 -12.95 13.42 22.76
CA ASN A 622 -12.31 12.15 23.18
C ASN A 622 -11.88 11.29 22.00
#